data_AF-X1M344-F1
#
_entry.id   AF-X1M344-F1
#
_cell.length_a   1.000
_cell.length_b   1.000
_cell.length_c   1.000
_cell.angle_alpha   90.00
_cell.angle_beta   90.00
_cell.angle_gamma   90.00
#
_symmetry.space_group_name_H-M   'P 1'
#
loop_
_entity.id
_entity.type
_entity.pdbx_description
1 polymer ?
#
loop_
_entity_poly.entity_id
_entity_poly.type
_entity_poly.pdbx_seq_one_letter_code
_entity_poly.pdbx_strand_id
1 'polypeptide(L)' 'MALACGCEIKPGVPVTLEVMRAHYKHTLEAILFWELMHREGTPQDDRHFKLSQARIDLVEAIDTLYPEARRE' A
#
# COMPACT_ATOMS: atom_id res chain seq x y z
N MET A 1 -8.01 -8.91 7.62
CA MET A 1 -7.11 -7.80 8.03
C MET A 1 -7.05 -6.83 6.88
N ALA A 2 -7.33 -5.55 7.14
CA ALA A 2 -7.23 -4.52 6.12
C ALA A 2 -5.75 -4.14 5.91
N LEU A 3 -5.32 -4.10 4.66
CA LEU A 3 -4.02 -3.60 4.26
C LEU A 3 -4.03 -2.08 4.15
N ALA A 4 -2.85 -1.47 4.11
CA ALA A 4 -2.68 -0.03 3.94
C ALA A 4 -3.21 0.50 2.58
N CYS A 5 -3.39 -0.38 1.59
CA CYS A 5 -4.08 -0.10 0.33
C CYS A 5 -5.61 -0.20 0.40
N GLY A 6 -6.19 -0.52 1.57
CA GLY A 6 -7.63 -0.66 1.77
C GLY A 6 -8.20 -2.03 1.36
N CYS A 7 -7.41 -2.90 0.75
CA CYS A 7 -7.82 -4.27 0.46
C CYS A 7 -7.86 -5.14 1.73
N GLU A 8 -8.69 -6.18 1.72
CA GLU A 8 -8.75 -7.16 2.81
C GLU A 8 -8.02 -8.46 2.46
N ILE A 9 -7.24 -8.97 3.42
CA ILE A 9 -6.66 -10.31 3.36
C ILE A 9 -7.17 -11.18 4.52
N LYS A 10 -7.41 -12.46 4.23
CA LYS A 10 -7.81 -13.44 5.24
C LYS A 10 -6.56 -14.04 5.92
N PRO A 11 -6.44 -13.97 7.25
CA PRO A 11 -5.32 -14.60 7.96
C PRO A 11 -5.23 -16.10 7.68
N GLY A 12 -4.00 -16.61 7.54
CA GLY A 12 -3.74 -18.04 7.33
C GLY A 12 -4.06 -18.57 5.94
N VAL A 13 -4.55 -17.72 5.02
CA VAL A 13 -4.79 -18.10 3.62
C VAL A 13 -3.56 -17.73 2.79
N PRO A 14 -2.93 -18.69 2.08
CA PRO A 14 -1.87 -18.38 1.14
C PRO A 14 -2.35 -17.39 0.07
N VAL A 15 -1.51 -16.41 -0.22
CA VAL A 15 -1.73 -15.39 -1.23
C VAL A 15 -0.87 -15.70 -2.45
N THR A 16 -1.46 -15.65 -3.64
CA THR A 16 -0.72 -15.88 -4.89
C THR A 16 0.10 -14.66 -5.27
N LEU A 17 1.05 -14.85 -6.18
CA LEU A 17 1.82 -13.74 -6.72
C LEU A 17 0.94 -12.70 -7.43
N GLU A 18 -0.13 -13.12 -8.13
CA GLU A 18 -1.05 -12.15 -8.75
C GLU A 18 -1.74 -11.26 -7.71
N VAL A 19 -2.10 -11.84 -6.56
CA VAL A 19 -2.70 -11.07 -5.45
C VAL A 19 -1.68 -10.07 -4.89
N MET A 20 -0.42 -10.47 -4.72
CA MET A 20 0.64 -9.56 -4.28
C MET A 20 0.90 -8.44 -5.29
N ARG A 21 0.91 -8.73 -6.59
CA ARG A 21 1.00 -7.72 -7.66
C ARG A 21 -0.14 -6.72 -7.60
N ALA A 22 -1.37 -7.20 -7.40
CA ALA A 22 -2.53 -6.33 -7.26
C ALA A 22 -2.37 -5.39 -6.05
N HIS A 23 -1.96 -5.91 -4.89
CA HIS A 23 -1.75 -5.08 -3.72
C HIS A 23 -0.59 -4.10 -3.88
N TYR A 24 0.50 -4.50 -4.53
CA TYR A 24 1.62 -3.60 -4.85
C TYR A 24 1.12 -2.41 -5.68
N LYS A 25 0.42 -2.69 -6.79
CA LYS A 25 -0.18 -1.68 -7.66
C LYS A 25 -1.14 -0.76 -6.90
N HIS A 26 -2.10 -1.33 -6.17
CA HIS A 26 -3.07 -0.52 -5.42
C HIS A 26 -2.41 0.36 -4.35
N THR A 27 -1.32 -0.11 -3.74
CA THR A 27 -0.59 0.68 -2.74
C THR A 27 0.12 1.86 -3.40
N LEU A 28 0.77 1.64 -4.55
CA LEU A 28 1.38 2.72 -5.34
C LEU A 28 0.35 3.74 -5.83
N GLU A 29 -0.80 3.28 -6.33
CA GLU A 29 -1.91 4.15 -6.73
C GLU A 29 -2.42 4.96 -5.54
N ALA A 30 -2.59 4.34 -4.37
CA ALA A 30 -3.02 5.03 -3.16
C ALA A 30 -2.02 6.10 -2.70
N ILE A 31 -0.71 5.85 -2.81
CA ILE A 31 0.35 6.85 -2.57
C ILE A 31 0.25 7.97 -3.60
N LEU A 32 0.14 7.65 -4.89
CA LEU A 32 0.04 8.66 -5.95
C LEU A 32 -1.18 9.56 -5.76
N PHE A 33 -2.36 8.99 -5.53
CA PHE A 33 -3.57 9.76 -5.29
C PHE A 33 -3.46 10.61 -4.03
N TRP A 34 -2.80 10.09 -2.99
CA TRP A 34 -2.55 10.83 -1.76
C TRP A 34 -1.72 12.10 -2.02
N GLU A 35 -0.63 11.98 -2.79
CA GLU A 35 0.23 13.10 -3.18
C GLU A 35 -0.52 14.09 -4.11
N LEU A 36 -1.33 13.61 -5.05
CA LEU A 36 -2.06 14.46 -6.00
C LEU A 36 -3.25 15.20 -5.36
N MET A 37 -3.96 14.54 -4.44
CA MET A 37 -5.11 15.12 -3.74
C MET A 37 -4.69 16.02 -2.57
N HIS A 38 -3.40 16.01 -2.23
CA HIS A 38 -2.85 16.90 -1.22
C HIS A 38 -2.94 18.36 -1.69
N ARG A 39 -3.84 19.11 -1.06
CA ARG A 39 -3.96 20.55 -1.28
C ARG A 39 -2.94 21.26 -0.40
N GLU A 40 -2.09 22.06 -1.02
CA GLU A 40 -1.15 22.94 -0.35
C GLU A 40 -1.85 23.75 0.76
N GLY A 41 -1.26 23.78 1.96
CA GLY A 41 -1.81 24.49 3.11
C GLY A 41 -2.88 23.74 3.93
N THR A 42 -3.20 22.49 3.61
CA THR A 42 -4.09 21.66 4.44
C THR A 42 -3.26 20.90 5.46
N PRO A 43 -3.41 21.14 6.78
CA PRO A 43 -2.64 20.42 7.79
C PRO A 43 -3.02 18.94 7.77
N GLN A 44 -2.03 18.05 7.65
CA GLN A 44 -2.23 16.64 7.92
C GLN A 44 -2.32 16.41 9.43
N ASP A 45 -3.32 15.66 9.86
CA ASP A 45 -3.33 15.12 11.22
C ASP A 45 -2.43 13.88 11.33
N ASP A 46 -2.11 13.47 12.57
CA ASP A 46 -1.26 12.30 12.85
C ASP A 46 -1.76 11.00 12.20
N ARG A 47 -3.06 10.88 11.90
CA ARG A 47 -3.62 9.66 11.29
C ARG A 47 -3.22 9.54 9.84
N HIS A 48 -3.19 10.66 9.13
CA HIS A 48 -2.75 10.70 7.74
C HIS A 48 -1.28 10.32 7.60
N PHE A 49 -0.41 10.83 8.47
CA PHE A 49 0.99 10.42 8.52
C PHE A 49 1.17 8.93 8.79
N LYS A 50 0.43 8.38 9.77
CA LYS A 50 0.46 6.94 10.08
C LYS A 50 -0.01 6.08 8.91
N LEU A 51 -1.02 6.51 8.16
CA LEU A 51 -1.51 5.79 6.99
C LEU A 51 -0.50 5.82 5.84
N SER A 52 0.14 6.96 5.59
CA SER A 52 1.20 7.07 4.59
C SER A 52 2.39 6.18 4.93
N GLN A 53 2.82 6.16 6.20
CA GLN A 53 3.88 5.25 6.64
C GLN A 53 3.48 3.79 6.44
N ALA A 54 2.26 3.39 6.82
CA ALA A 54 1.80 2.02 6.63
C ALA A 54 1.77 1.57 5.16
N ARG A 55 1.56 2.51 4.21
CA ARG A 55 1.64 2.22 2.77
C ARG A 55 3.08 1.99 2.32
N ILE A 56 4.02 2.80 2.81
CA ILE A 56 5.45 2.62 2.54
C ILE A 56 5.92 1.27 3.08
N ASP A 57 5.60 0.97 4.34
CA ASP A 57 5.96 -0.29 4.99
C ASP A 57 5.41 -1.51 4.21
N LEU A 58 4.19 -1.40 3.67
CA LEU A 58 3.58 -2.46 2.86
C LEU A 58 4.32 -2.67 1.54
N VAL A 59 4.73 -1.60 0.86
CA VAL A 59 5.54 -1.69 -0.38
C VAL A 59 6.88 -2.35 -0.08
N GLU A 60 7.58 -1.92 0.97
CA GLU A 60 8.88 -2.48 1.37
C GLU A 60 8.78 -3.97 1.74
N ALA A 61 7.71 -4.35 2.43
CA ALA A 61 7.44 -5.75 2.76
C ALA A 61 7.20 -6.60 1.51
N ILE A 62 6.40 -6.11 0.56
CA ILE A 62 6.15 -6.81 -0.71
C ILE A 62 7.45 -6.90 -1.52
N ASP A 63 8.25 -5.84 -1.57
CA ASP A 63 9.51 -5.81 -2.32
C ASP A 63 10.55 -6.80 -1.78
N THR A 64 10.57 -6.96 -0.46
CA THR A 64 11.50 -7.87 0.23
C THR A 64 11.06 -9.32 0.05
N LEU A 65 9.76 -9.60 0.13
CA LEU A 65 9.22 -10.96 0.15
C LEU A 65 8.83 -11.49 -1.24
N TYR A 66 8.49 -10.61 -2.17
CA TYR A 66 7.97 -10.91 -3.51
C TYR A 66 8.54 -9.94 -4.56
N PRO A 67 9.87 -9.90 -4.78
CA PRO A 67 10.49 -8.92 -5.69
C PRO A 67 10.00 -9.03 -7.15
N GLU A 68 9.54 -10.21 -7.57
CA GLU A 68 8.89 -10.45 -8.87
C GLU A 68 7.51 -9.78 -9.03
N ALA A 69 6.94 -9.23 -7.95
CA ALA A 69 5.71 -8.44 -8.02
C ALA A 69 5.91 -7.07 -8.72
N ARG A 70 7.16 -6.59 -8.85
CA ARG A 70 7.51 -5.31 -9.50
C ARG A 70 7.50 -5.33 -11.03
N ARG A 71 7.54 -6.52 -11.65
CA ARG A 71 7.97 -6.69 -13.06
C ARG A 71 6.85 -6.77 -14.09
N GLU A 72 5.61 -6.46 -13.73
CA GLU A 72 4.43 -6.52 -14.63
C GLU A 72 3.72 -5.18 -14.78
#